data_AF-A0A0N1EEP0-F1
#
_entry.id   AF-A0A0N1EEP0-F1
#
_cell.length_a   1.000
_cell.length_b   1.000
_cell.length_c   1.000
_cell.angle_alpha   90.00
_cell.angle_beta   90.00
_cell.angle_gamma   90.00
#
_symmetry.space_group_name_H-M   'P 1'
#
loop_
_entity.id
_entity.type
_entity.pdbx_description
1 polymer ?
#
loop_
_entity_poly.entity_id
_entity_poly.type
_entity_poly.pdbx_seq_one_letter_code
_entity_poly.pdbx_strand_id
1 'polypeptide(L)'
;MEPVLRNIHSVIKTPIVLALTFASFTALSTNENTPSHAQYTTSSSACVAKKEWFKSPVVPPKEGKDSHFAFVNNEDKSSNCDFHQWSWQKFLYLTQVDKKTNDLVMFGDNYRQVNNEMMPYFEPWNDLLNPTGFELSSQLILEDTTQAGSSHGKIFTKYGNQPAYYSIHINREFIQSAAKNPITSGDEFAVGSVEIKAAWLATDQLRALYTDKEIHANFYTRKAMIKADSKTISNTEVALIGMHVVGVVENHPEFIWATFEHHTSAPDYYGSPGTFKKVTTPYEKNKIVSSDDKFIFYRKNTTAGNANLSYPAEQTTTNTFRLYQFGVPNGAPYTNVASSDQQTRDAENFNNIQVLNNSVKQGLTKHDSRWQHYFYAGSVWLSTQGYKFNEGISGNIVPPNANDKLRGSLALANITMETYTQTYGDPNQNKSYSTNNCFACHATSKGESTMEVSHIFKNFQKLRSSHRQINAGSTHQR
;
A
#
# COMPACT_ATOMS: atom_id res chain seq x y z
N MET A 1 -7.88 -64.19 -21.21
CA MET A 1 -8.60 -64.27 -22.49
C MET A 1 -7.86 -63.43 -23.49
N GLU A 2 -7.02 -64.09 -24.27
CA GLU A 2 -6.48 -63.62 -25.55
C GLU A 2 -7.65 -63.71 -26.61
N PRO A 3 -7.57 -63.19 -27.85
CA PRO A 3 -6.32 -62.80 -28.52
C PRO A 3 -6.36 -61.66 -29.59
N VAL A 4 -5.18 -61.45 -30.21
CA VAL A 4 -4.94 -61.36 -31.68
C VAL A 4 -5.32 -60.03 -32.41
N LEU A 5 -4.55 -59.41 -33.32
CA LEU A 5 -3.24 -59.61 -33.99
C LEU A 5 -2.91 -58.33 -34.81
N ARG A 6 -1.63 -57.96 -34.85
CA ARG A 6 -0.73 -57.71 -36.03
C ARG A 6 -1.26 -57.02 -37.30
N ASN A 7 -0.48 -56.33 -38.15
CA ASN A 7 0.87 -55.74 -38.19
C ASN A 7 1.07 -55.23 -39.65
N ILE A 8 2.09 -54.37 -39.87
CA ILE A 8 3.05 -54.42 -41.01
C ILE A 8 2.81 -53.64 -42.34
N HIS A 9 3.76 -52.70 -42.57
CA HIS A 9 4.52 -52.23 -43.77
C HIS A 9 3.76 -51.83 -45.08
N SER A 10 4.26 -51.04 -46.05
CA SER A 10 5.59 -50.51 -46.45
C SER A 10 5.32 -49.40 -47.53
N VAL A 11 6.00 -48.24 -47.58
CA VAL A 11 7.19 -47.92 -48.42
C VAL A 11 6.92 -47.38 -49.86
N ILE A 12 7.34 -46.11 -50.08
CA ILE A 12 7.93 -45.43 -51.27
C ILE A 12 7.05 -45.11 -52.50
N LYS A 13 7.02 -43.81 -52.91
CA LYS A 13 7.54 -43.24 -54.19
C LYS A 13 6.95 -41.86 -54.54
N THR A 14 7.81 -40.85 -54.66
CA THR A 14 7.61 -39.61 -55.45
C THR A 14 7.85 -39.94 -56.94
N PRO A 15 7.28 -39.22 -57.94
CA PRO A 15 7.90 -37.97 -58.43
C PRO A 15 6.95 -36.88 -59.03
N ILE A 16 7.46 -35.63 -58.98
CA ILE A 16 7.45 -34.47 -59.93
C ILE A 16 6.50 -34.46 -61.16
N VAL A 17 5.81 -33.32 -61.41
CA VAL A 17 5.63 -32.51 -62.68
C VAL A 17 4.70 -31.31 -62.35
N LEU A 18 5.16 -30.05 -62.29
CA LEU A 18 5.35 -28.99 -63.32
C LEU A 18 4.15 -28.01 -63.52
N ALA A 19 4.39 -26.76 -63.10
CA ALA A 19 3.98 -25.43 -63.61
C ALA A 19 2.55 -25.10 -64.08
N LEU A 20 2.01 -23.99 -63.55
CA LEU A 20 1.44 -22.89 -64.37
C LEU A 20 1.32 -21.58 -63.55
N THR A 21 1.95 -20.54 -64.09
CA THR A 21 1.91 -19.13 -63.66
C THR A 21 0.64 -18.44 -64.15
N PHE A 22 0.03 -17.57 -63.34
CA PHE A 22 -0.68 -16.38 -63.83
C PHE A 22 -0.49 -15.19 -62.86
N ALA A 23 -0.24 -14.04 -63.46
CA ALA A 23 0.13 -12.79 -62.82
C ALA A 23 -1.09 -11.95 -62.39
N SER A 24 -0.88 -11.24 -61.28
CA SER A 24 -1.31 -9.87 -60.94
C SER A 24 -2.73 -9.39 -61.29
N PHE A 25 -3.50 -8.99 -60.27
CA PHE A 25 -4.15 -7.67 -60.21
C PHE A 25 -4.50 -7.31 -58.76
N THR A 26 -4.05 -6.13 -58.34
CA THR A 26 -4.36 -5.44 -57.08
C THR A 26 -5.82 -4.96 -57.04
N ALA A 27 -6.51 -5.19 -55.91
CA ALA A 27 -7.69 -4.42 -55.51
C ALA A 27 -7.68 -4.19 -53.99
N LEU A 28 -7.92 -2.94 -53.62
CA LEU A 28 -7.92 -2.39 -52.26
C LEU A 28 -9.23 -2.64 -51.50
N SER A 29 -9.10 -2.64 -50.16
CA SER A 29 -10.10 -2.31 -49.12
C SER A 29 -11.21 -3.35 -48.90
N THR A 30 -11.63 -3.71 -47.69
CA THR A 30 -11.63 -3.03 -46.37
C THR A 30 -11.50 -4.09 -45.26
N ASN A 31 -10.52 -3.95 -44.35
CA ASN A 31 -10.54 -4.69 -43.09
C ASN A 31 -10.96 -3.73 -41.97
N GLU A 32 -11.99 -4.14 -41.25
CA GLU A 32 -12.54 -3.46 -40.08
C GLU A 32 -11.47 -3.30 -39.00
N ASN A 33 -11.32 -2.07 -38.51
CA ASN A 33 -10.42 -1.69 -37.44
C ASN A 33 -10.82 -2.38 -36.12
N THR A 34 -9.99 -3.32 -35.68
CA THR A 34 -9.88 -3.68 -34.27
C THR A 34 -8.93 -2.65 -33.62
N PRO A 35 -9.29 -1.96 -32.52
CA PRO A 35 -8.40 -0.96 -31.94
C PRO A 35 -7.18 -1.63 -31.32
N SER A 36 -6.01 -1.33 -31.88
CA SER A 36 -4.71 -1.82 -31.47
C SER A 36 -4.38 -1.39 -30.04
N HIS A 37 -3.88 -2.33 -29.24
CA HIS A 37 -3.20 -2.07 -27.99
C HIS A 37 -2.13 -1.00 -28.17
N ALA A 38 -2.30 0.14 -27.50
CA ALA A 38 -1.29 1.19 -27.44
C ALA A 38 0.01 0.60 -26.88
N GLN A 39 1.01 0.50 -27.75
CA GLN A 39 2.37 0.17 -27.35
C GLN A 39 2.93 1.34 -26.54
N TYR A 40 3.28 1.06 -25.29
CA TYR A 40 4.03 1.98 -24.45
C TYR A 40 5.37 2.29 -25.12
N THR A 41 5.63 3.56 -25.39
CA THR A 41 6.91 4.05 -25.91
C THR A 41 8.01 3.83 -24.88
N THR A 42 9.02 3.04 -25.27
CA THR A 42 10.25 2.82 -24.51
C THR A 42 11.13 4.07 -24.49
N SER A 43 10.94 4.90 -23.46
CA SER A 43 11.93 5.89 -23.01
C SER A 43 12.44 5.44 -21.64
N SER A 44 13.44 4.56 -21.62
CA SER A 44 14.07 4.09 -20.38
C SER A 44 14.98 5.15 -19.76
N SER A 45 14.43 6.28 -19.32
CA SER A 45 15.03 6.95 -18.17
C SER A 45 14.80 6.03 -16.98
N ALA A 46 15.87 5.50 -16.39
CA ALA A 46 15.78 4.68 -15.18
C ALA A 46 14.86 5.37 -14.14
N CYS A 47 13.99 4.62 -13.46
CA CYS A 47 13.06 5.18 -12.47
C CYS A 47 13.81 5.66 -11.22
N VAL A 48 14.50 6.79 -11.33
CA VAL A 48 15.38 7.36 -10.30
C VAL A 48 14.77 8.61 -9.69
N ALA A 49 15.15 8.89 -8.45
CA ALA A 49 14.77 10.10 -7.74
C ALA A 49 15.33 11.34 -8.44
N LYS A 50 14.49 12.38 -8.54
CA LYS A 50 14.93 13.67 -9.08
C LYS A 50 15.82 14.39 -8.05
N LYS A 51 16.87 15.07 -8.51
CA LYS A 51 17.88 15.69 -7.62
C LYS A 51 17.30 16.75 -6.70
N GLU A 52 16.24 17.43 -7.14
CA GLU A 52 15.53 18.47 -6.39
C GLU A 52 14.82 17.94 -5.13
N TRP A 53 14.55 16.65 -5.02
CA TRP A 53 13.93 16.06 -3.82
C TRP A 53 14.82 16.15 -2.58
N PHE A 54 16.12 16.34 -2.77
CA PHE A 54 17.10 16.43 -1.68
C PHE A 54 17.49 17.89 -1.37
N LYS A 55 16.76 18.86 -1.93
CA LYS A 55 16.86 20.27 -1.55
C LYS A 55 15.88 20.59 -0.42
N SER A 56 16.16 21.65 0.34
CA SER A 56 15.25 22.16 1.37
C SER A 56 14.66 23.51 0.92
N PRO A 57 13.32 23.66 0.84
CA PRO A 57 12.31 22.62 1.09
C PRO A 57 12.19 21.62 -0.06
N VAL A 58 11.70 20.41 0.25
CA VAL A 58 11.21 19.44 -0.73
C VAL A 58 9.91 20.00 -1.29
N VAL A 59 9.83 20.12 -2.62
CA VAL A 59 8.61 20.59 -3.30
C VAL A 59 7.58 19.44 -3.30
N PRO A 60 6.30 19.69 -2.98
CA PRO A 60 5.27 18.65 -3.10
C PRO A 60 5.17 18.16 -4.55
N PRO A 61 4.80 16.88 -4.77
CA PRO A 61 4.56 16.40 -6.13
C PRO A 61 3.39 17.17 -6.77
N LYS A 62 3.42 17.29 -8.09
CA LYS A 62 2.27 17.80 -8.85
C LYS A 62 1.18 16.74 -8.87
N GLU A 63 -0.05 17.13 -8.52
CA GLU A 63 -1.18 16.19 -8.38
C GLU A 63 -2.35 16.57 -9.27
N GLY A 64 -2.46 17.83 -9.72
CA GLY A 64 -3.58 18.32 -10.53
C GLY A 64 -3.40 18.17 -12.03
N LYS A 65 -4.08 19.03 -12.80
CA LYS A 65 -4.11 19.04 -14.27
C LYS A 65 -2.75 19.23 -14.94
N ASP A 66 -1.74 19.69 -14.21
CA ASP A 66 -0.36 19.86 -14.70
C ASP A 66 0.58 18.71 -14.28
N SER A 67 0.02 17.64 -13.70
CA SER A 67 0.73 16.42 -13.31
C SER A 67 0.81 15.39 -14.44
N HIS A 68 1.61 14.34 -14.22
CA HIS A 68 1.70 13.19 -15.15
C HIS A 68 0.43 12.33 -15.16
N PHE A 69 -0.49 12.53 -14.22
CA PHE A 69 -1.74 11.77 -14.08
C PHE A 69 -2.91 12.38 -14.87
N ALA A 70 -2.75 13.64 -15.29
CA ALA A 70 -3.74 14.30 -16.12
C ALA A 70 -3.76 13.69 -17.53
N PHE A 71 -4.93 13.26 -17.99
CA PHE A 71 -5.08 12.74 -19.35
C PHE A 71 -4.80 13.82 -20.39
N VAL A 72 -4.04 13.46 -21.42
CA VAL A 72 -3.73 14.33 -22.56
C VAL A 72 -4.52 13.83 -23.75
N ASN A 73 -5.40 14.65 -24.32
CA ASN A 73 -6.30 14.25 -25.41
C ASN A 73 -7.13 13.00 -25.08
N ASN A 74 -7.65 12.91 -23.85
CA ASN A 74 -8.40 11.75 -23.31
C ASN A 74 -7.61 10.44 -23.24
N GLU A 75 -6.29 10.50 -23.23
CA GLU A 75 -5.41 9.35 -23.08
C GLU A 75 -4.56 9.48 -21.80
N ASP A 76 -4.56 8.42 -21.01
CA ASP A 76 -3.62 8.23 -19.90
C ASP A 76 -2.19 8.07 -20.45
N LYS A 77 -1.30 9.00 -20.06
CA LYS A 77 0.12 8.99 -20.40
C LYS A 77 1.01 8.73 -19.19
N SER A 78 0.43 8.46 -18.02
CA SER A 78 1.17 8.13 -16.83
C SER A 78 1.88 6.78 -17.00
N SER A 79 3.08 6.69 -16.42
CA SER A 79 3.88 5.47 -16.38
C SER A 79 3.85 4.85 -14.98
N ASN A 80 4.21 3.57 -14.87
CA ASN A 80 4.40 2.92 -13.57
C ASN A 80 5.35 3.71 -12.64
N CYS A 81 6.39 4.29 -13.21
CA CYS A 81 7.35 5.09 -12.45
C CYS A 81 6.74 6.39 -11.88
N ASP A 82 5.80 7.02 -12.57
CA ASP A 82 5.19 8.29 -12.11
C ASP A 82 4.47 8.11 -10.76
N PHE A 83 3.75 6.99 -10.59
CA PHE A 83 3.09 6.65 -9.32
C PHE A 83 4.09 6.42 -8.19
N HIS A 84 5.17 5.70 -8.45
CA HIS A 84 6.22 5.45 -7.45
C HIS A 84 7.01 6.71 -7.10
N GLN A 85 7.28 7.56 -8.10
CA GLN A 85 7.93 8.85 -7.87
C GLN A 85 7.05 9.77 -7.04
N TRP A 86 5.75 9.83 -7.34
CA TRP A 86 4.79 10.55 -6.51
C TRP A 86 4.82 10.04 -5.07
N SER A 87 4.79 8.72 -4.85
CA SER A 87 4.78 8.15 -3.50
C SER A 87 6.00 8.58 -2.68
N TRP A 88 7.22 8.42 -3.23
CA TRP A 88 8.44 8.82 -2.55
C TRP A 88 8.53 10.33 -2.34
N GLN A 89 8.20 11.13 -3.37
CA GLN A 89 8.23 12.59 -3.26
C GLN A 89 7.23 13.08 -2.21
N LYS A 90 6.03 12.50 -2.16
CA LYS A 90 5.01 12.83 -1.15
C LYS A 90 5.48 12.46 0.25
N PHE A 91 6.07 11.27 0.44
CA PHE A 91 6.69 10.89 1.71
C PHE A 91 7.73 11.91 2.16
N LEU A 92 8.69 12.27 1.30
CA LEU A 92 9.74 13.24 1.63
C LEU A 92 9.16 14.64 1.91
N TYR A 93 8.14 15.06 1.17
CA TYR A 93 7.43 16.31 1.41
C TYR A 93 6.73 16.33 2.78
N LEU A 94 6.02 15.25 3.14
CA LEU A 94 5.27 15.14 4.40
C LEU A 94 6.18 15.05 5.63
N THR A 95 7.37 14.48 5.44
CA THR A 95 8.36 14.17 6.49
C THR A 95 9.54 15.14 6.53
N GLN A 96 9.49 16.23 5.74
CA GLN A 96 10.43 17.34 5.92
C GLN A 96 9.99 18.20 7.11
N VAL A 97 10.97 18.85 7.74
CA VAL A 97 10.71 19.84 8.79
C VAL A 97 10.20 21.13 8.13
N ASP A 98 9.01 21.58 8.53
CA ASP A 98 8.52 22.92 8.23
C ASP A 98 9.25 23.93 9.12
N LYS A 99 9.90 24.92 8.51
CA LYS A 99 10.67 25.94 9.22
C LYS A 99 9.80 26.85 10.10
N LYS A 100 8.49 26.95 9.83
CA LYS A 100 7.56 27.78 10.60
C LYS A 100 7.17 27.11 11.91
N THR A 101 6.86 25.81 11.87
CA THR A 101 6.41 25.05 13.05
C THR A 101 7.54 24.33 13.76
N ASN A 102 8.69 24.15 13.09
CA ASN A 102 9.79 23.29 13.54
C ASN A 102 9.35 21.83 13.81
N ASP A 103 8.31 21.37 13.12
CA ASP A 103 7.82 19.98 13.13
C ASP A 103 7.70 19.46 11.69
N LEU A 104 7.41 18.18 11.50
CA LEU A 104 7.17 17.63 10.16
C LEU A 104 5.92 18.25 9.55
N VAL A 105 5.89 18.41 8.22
CA VAL A 105 4.74 18.95 7.49
C VAL A 105 3.43 18.22 7.83
N MET A 106 3.47 16.89 8.03
CA MET A 106 2.30 16.10 8.43
C MET A 106 1.72 16.46 9.82
N PHE A 107 2.44 17.23 10.63
CA PHE A 107 2.01 17.73 11.94
C PHE A 107 1.75 19.25 11.92
N GLY A 108 1.91 19.90 10.77
CA GLY A 108 1.64 21.33 10.63
C GLY A 108 0.15 21.63 10.43
N ASP A 109 -0.19 22.92 10.40
CA ASP A 109 -1.57 23.44 10.43
C ASP A 109 -2.51 22.92 9.32
N ASN A 110 -1.96 22.44 8.21
CA ASN A 110 -2.75 21.88 7.10
C ASN A 110 -3.20 20.44 7.33
N TYR A 111 -2.65 19.77 8.34
CA TYR A 111 -2.96 18.40 8.70
C TYR A 111 -3.63 18.36 10.07
N ARG A 112 -4.47 17.35 10.26
CA ARG A 112 -5.22 17.15 11.48
C ARG A 112 -5.13 15.69 11.88
N GLN A 113 -4.68 15.46 13.11
CA GLN A 113 -4.81 14.15 13.71
C GLN A 113 -6.29 13.85 14.00
N VAL A 114 -6.75 12.68 13.59
CA VAL A 114 -8.09 12.18 13.85
C VAL A 114 -8.07 10.75 14.37
N ASN A 115 -9.15 10.35 15.02
CA ASN A 115 -9.40 8.97 15.39
C ASN A 115 -10.01 8.16 14.22
N ASN A 116 -10.40 6.91 14.48
CA ASN A 116 -10.95 6.00 13.46
C ASN A 116 -12.37 6.39 12.97
N GLU A 117 -13.00 7.38 13.60
CA GLU A 117 -14.30 7.95 13.22
C GLU A 117 -14.14 9.35 12.60
N MET A 118 -12.91 9.73 12.19
CA MET A 118 -12.57 11.04 11.63
C MET A 118 -12.75 12.21 12.65
N MET A 119 -12.87 11.90 13.94
CA MET A 119 -13.02 12.91 14.98
C MET A 119 -11.65 13.46 15.39
N PRO A 120 -11.47 14.79 15.45
CA PRO A 120 -10.22 15.37 15.92
C PRO A 120 -10.04 15.23 17.42
N TYR A 121 -8.77 15.28 17.84
CA TYR A 121 -8.40 15.33 19.25
C TYR A 121 -8.37 16.79 19.76
N PHE A 122 -8.93 17.02 20.95
CA PHE A 122 -9.01 18.32 21.63
C PHE A 122 -8.29 18.29 22.98
N GLU A 123 -7.92 19.45 23.50
CA GLU A 123 -7.29 19.63 24.82
C GLU A 123 -8.17 20.46 25.78
N PRO A 124 -8.22 20.12 27.09
CA PRO A 124 -7.79 18.86 27.71
C PRO A 124 -8.57 17.66 27.19
N TRP A 125 -7.83 16.61 26.88
CA TRP A 125 -8.28 15.39 26.22
C TRP A 125 -9.21 14.48 27.06
N ASN A 126 -9.74 14.98 28.18
CA ASN A 126 -10.44 14.19 29.19
C ASN A 126 -11.96 14.12 28.99
N ASP A 127 -12.54 14.73 27.95
CA ASP A 127 -13.98 14.68 27.71
C ASP A 127 -14.33 14.47 26.23
N LEU A 128 -14.71 13.24 25.89
CA LEU A 128 -15.12 12.79 24.55
C LEU A 128 -16.57 13.19 24.20
N LEU A 129 -17.30 13.79 25.13
CA LEU A 129 -18.72 14.09 24.98
C LEU A 129 -18.96 15.60 25.04
N ASN A 130 -18.68 16.26 23.91
CA ASN A 130 -19.18 17.58 23.54
C ASN A 130 -18.64 18.78 24.33
N PRO A 131 -17.93 19.69 23.65
CA PRO A 131 -17.72 20.98 24.28
C PRO A 131 -17.56 22.21 23.37
N THR A 132 -18.26 23.26 23.78
CA THR A 132 -17.90 24.65 23.48
C THR A 132 -16.66 25.03 24.30
N GLY A 133 -15.55 25.40 23.65
CA GLY A 133 -14.42 26.09 24.30
C GLY A 133 -13.07 25.35 24.40
N PHE A 134 -12.84 24.25 23.67
CA PHE A 134 -11.52 23.58 23.64
C PHE A 134 -10.77 23.80 22.33
N GLU A 135 -9.44 23.84 22.44
CA GLU A 135 -8.51 23.96 21.32
C GLU A 135 -8.12 22.58 20.79
N LEU A 136 -7.67 22.53 19.53
CA LEU A 136 -7.16 21.29 18.94
C LEU A 136 -5.87 20.89 19.62
N SER A 137 -5.69 19.59 19.85
CA SER A 137 -4.46 19.14 20.50
C SER A 137 -3.23 19.41 19.63
N SER A 138 -2.20 19.94 20.27
CA SER A 138 -0.87 20.11 19.69
C SER A 138 0.02 18.87 19.88
N GLN A 139 -0.44 17.93 20.71
CA GLN A 139 0.29 16.71 21.06
C GLN A 139 -0.07 15.56 20.11
N LEU A 140 0.88 14.67 19.86
CA LEU A 140 0.58 13.39 19.21
C LEU A 140 -0.16 12.51 20.23
N ILE A 141 -1.41 12.16 19.94
CA ILE A 141 -2.20 11.26 20.78
C ILE A 141 -2.13 9.83 20.23
N LEU A 142 -1.94 8.83 21.08
CA LEU A 142 -1.88 7.42 20.65
C LEU A 142 -2.79 6.56 21.53
N GLU A 143 -3.88 6.07 20.95
CA GLU A 143 -4.84 5.19 21.63
C GLU A 143 -5.18 3.91 20.84
N ASP A 144 -4.95 3.90 19.52
CA ASP A 144 -5.16 2.72 18.68
C ASP A 144 -3.91 1.83 18.68
N THR A 145 -4.13 0.52 18.86
CA THR A 145 -3.10 -0.53 18.82
C THR A 145 -3.46 -1.66 17.86
N THR A 146 -4.55 -1.52 17.10
CA THR A 146 -5.09 -2.55 16.22
C THR A 146 -4.68 -2.34 14.77
N GLN A 147 -4.20 -3.41 14.15
CA GLN A 147 -3.87 -3.47 12.74
C GLN A 147 -5.11 -3.54 11.84
N ALA A 148 -4.88 -3.37 10.54
CA ALA A 148 -5.89 -3.65 9.53
C ALA A 148 -6.34 -5.13 9.56
N GLY A 149 -7.57 -5.36 9.10
CA GLY A 149 -8.18 -6.69 9.04
C GLY A 149 -9.13 -7.00 10.19
N SER A 150 -9.98 -8.00 10.00
CA SER A 150 -11.08 -8.35 10.91
C SER A 150 -10.63 -8.96 12.24
N SER A 151 -9.38 -9.40 12.36
CA SER A 151 -8.85 -9.97 13.59
C SER A 151 -8.39 -8.91 14.59
N HIS A 152 -8.37 -7.63 14.20
CA HIS A 152 -7.88 -6.51 15.03
C HIS A 152 -6.51 -6.81 15.68
N GLY A 153 -5.60 -7.37 14.87
CA GLY A 153 -4.34 -7.91 15.36
C GLY A 153 -3.44 -6.84 15.99
N LYS A 154 -2.67 -7.22 16.99
CA LYS A 154 -1.63 -6.37 17.60
C LYS A 154 -0.25 -6.86 17.19
N ILE A 155 0.67 -5.93 16.99
CA ILE A 155 2.08 -6.24 16.74
C ILE A 155 2.92 -5.73 17.89
N PHE A 156 3.90 -6.55 18.28
CA PHE A 156 4.88 -6.28 19.34
C PHE A 156 6.26 -6.41 18.73
N THR A 157 7.32 -6.01 19.44
CA THR A 157 8.67 -6.44 19.03
C THR A 157 8.86 -7.94 19.29
N LYS A 158 9.94 -8.53 18.76
CA LYS A 158 10.29 -9.93 19.02
C LYS A 158 10.66 -10.24 20.48
N TYR A 159 10.98 -9.20 21.26
CA TYR A 159 11.29 -9.29 22.68
C TYR A 159 10.04 -9.14 23.56
N GLY A 160 8.93 -8.64 22.99
CA GLY A 160 7.73 -8.26 23.73
C GLY A 160 7.97 -7.04 24.60
N ASN A 161 6.89 -6.31 24.90
CA ASN A 161 6.77 -5.34 26.01
C ASN A 161 5.39 -4.66 25.91
N GLN A 162 5.22 -3.89 24.83
CA GLN A 162 4.04 -3.09 24.52
C GLN A 162 3.72 -3.26 23.03
N PRO A 163 2.47 -3.05 22.61
CA PRO A 163 2.14 -3.09 21.19
C PRO A 163 2.71 -1.86 20.45
N ALA A 164 2.69 -1.91 19.13
CA ALA A 164 2.74 -0.71 18.31
C ALA A 164 1.44 0.08 18.43
N TYR A 165 1.56 1.40 18.28
CA TYR A 165 0.46 2.36 18.31
C TYR A 165 0.29 3.00 16.95
N TYR A 166 -0.93 3.46 16.65
CA TYR A 166 -1.25 4.08 15.38
C TYR A 166 -1.82 5.49 15.54
N SER A 167 -1.49 6.35 14.59
CA SER A 167 -2.08 7.68 14.44
C SER A 167 -2.55 7.89 13.02
N ILE A 168 -3.69 8.56 12.84
CA ILE A 168 -4.24 8.91 11.53
C ILE A 168 -4.22 10.43 11.38
N HIS A 169 -3.74 10.92 10.24
CA HIS A 169 -3.70 12.34 9.90
C HIS A 169 -4.32 12.57 8.53
N ILE A 170 -5.19 13.58 8.43
CA ILE A 170 -5.83 13.97 7.18
C ILE A 170 -5.58 15.45 6.91
N ASN A 171 -5.48 15.84 5.64
CA ASN A 171 -5.32 17.25 5.29
C ASN A 171 -6.67 17.98 5.18
N ARG A 172 -6.56 19.31 5.06
CA ARG A 172 -7.71 20.21 4.88
C ARG A 172 -8.60 19.82 3.69
N GLU A 173 -8.01 19.46 2.56
CA GLU A 173 -8.72 19.05 1.34
C GLU A 173 -9.60 17.81 1.60
N PHE A 174 -9.05 16.79 2.26
CA PHE A 174 -9.81 15.61 2.67
C PHE A 174 -11.00 16.01 3.55
N ILE A 175 -10.78 16.83 4.58
CA ILE A 175 -11.82 17.28 5.51
C ILE A 175 -12.94 18.02 4.76
N GLN A 176 -12.58 18.89 3.81
CA GLN A 176 -13.54 19.67 3.02
C GLN A 176 -14.41 18.76 2.14
N SER A 177 -13.82 17.80 1.44
CA SER A 177 -14.58 16.79 0.69
C SER A 177 -15.50 15.98 1.61
N ALA A 178 -14.99 15.50 2.74
CA ALA A 178 -15.75 14.68 3.68
C ALA A 178 -16.92 15.42 4.34
N ALA A 179 -16.82 16.74 4.51
CA ALA A 179 -17.85 17.57 5.11
C ALA A 179 -19.13 17.67 4.25
N LYS A 180 -19.04 17.41 2.93
CA LYS A 180 -20.19 17.44 2.01
C LYS A 180 -21.34 16.57 2.54
N ASN A 181 -22.55 17.08 2.38
CA ASN A 181 -23.77 16.35 2.72
C ASN A 181 -25.00 16.89 1.94
N PRO A 182 -25.79 16.02 1.29
CA PRO A 182 -25.62 14.57 1.21
C PRO A 182 -24.40 14.19 0.36
N ILE A 183 -23.87 12.98 0.60
CA ILE A 183 -22.93 12.33 -0.30
C ILE A 183 -23.72 11.53 -1.32
N THR A 184 -23.28 11.60 -2.57
CA THR A 184 -23.84 10.86 -3.70
C THR A 184 -22.81 9.89 -4.27
N SER A 185 -23.24 8.92 -5.07
CA SER A 185 -22.36 7.92 -5.67
C SER A 185 -21.31 8.49 -6.62
N GLY A 186 -21.52 9.70 -7.14
CA GLY A 186 -20.55 10.41 -7.99
C GLY A 186 -19.60 11.33 -7.23
N ASP A 187 -19.67 11.36 -5.90
CA ASP A 187 -18.77 12.18 -5.09
C ASP A 187 -17.42 11.51 -4.93
N GLU A 188 -16.37 12.34 -4.93
CA GLU A 188 -14.98 11.94 -4.84
C GLU A 188 -14.26 12.88 -3.86
N PHE A 189 -13.16 12.40 -3.28
CA PHE A 189 -12.23 13.28 -2.61
C PHE A 189 -11.57 14.21 -3.64
N ALA A 190 -11.38 15.48 -3.27
CA ALA A 190 -10.73 16.44 -4.15
C ALA A 190 -9.27 16.05 -4.40
N VAL A 191 -8.76 16.34 -5.60
CA VAL A 191 -7.33 16.22 -5.91
C VAL A 191 -6.49 16.94 -4.85
N GLY A 192 -5.45 16.28 -4.37
CA GLY A 192 -4.61 16.74 -3.26
C GLY A 192 -5.12 16.32 -1.88
N SER A 193 -6.27 15.66 -1.75
CA SER A 193 -6.68 15.01 -0.49
C SER A 193 -5.65 13.94 -0.09
N VAL A 194 -5.27 13.91 1.18
CA VAL A 194 -4.27 12.99 1.75
C VAL A 194 -4.80 12.39 3.05
N GLU A 195 -4.61 11.09 3.19
CA GLU A 195 -4.77 10.36 4.44
C GLU A 195 -3.45 9.64 4.77
N ILE A 196 -3.00 9.79 6.02
CA ILE A 196 -1.76 9.21 6.52
C ILE A 196 -2.13 8.32 7.70
N LYS A 197 -1.66 7.07 7.71
CA LYS A 197 -1.63 6.25 8.92
C LYS A 197 -0.17 6.03 9.26
N ALA A 198 0.22 6.25 10.51
CA ALA A 198 1.60 6.09 10.98
C ALA A 198 1.65 5.11 12.16
N ALA A 199 2.68 4.27 12.19
CA ALA A 199 2.91 3.25 13.21
C ALA A 199 4.10 3.63 14.09
N TRP A 200 3.92 3.49 15.39
CA TRP A 200 4.84 3.98 16.41
C TRP A 200 5.17 2.90 17.43
N LEU A 201 6.42 2.83 17.87
CA LEU A 201 6.83 2.10 19.07
C LEU A 201 7.32 3.08 20.11
N ALA A 202 7.04 2.81 21.39
CA ALA A 202 7.79 3.49 22.47
C ALA A 202 9.29 3.17 22.33
N THR A 203 10.17 4.16 22.51
CA THR A 203 11.62 3.99 22.28
C THR A 203 12.23 2.93 23.21
N ASP A 204 11.69 2.76 24.42
CA ASP A 204 12.04 1.68 25.34
C ASP A 204 11.97 0.30 24.71
N GLN A 205 11.04 0.07 23.77
CA GLN A 205 10.89 -1.21 23.08
C GLN A 205 12.03 -1.51 22.09
N LEU A 206 12.75 -0.47 21.65
CA LEU A 206 13.87 -0.57 20.71
C LEU A 206 15.21 -0.74 21.43
N ARG A 207 15.28 -0.53 22.75
CA ARG A 207 16.52 -0.59 23.53
C ARG A 207 17.16 -1.98 23.61
N ALA A 208 16.40 -3.03 23.30
CA ALA A 208 16.94 -4.38 23.14
C ALA A 208 17.80 -4.55 21.87
N LEU A 209 17.67 -3.63 20.89
CA LEU A 209 18.38 -3.66 19.61
C LEU A 209 19.30 -2.46 19.38
N TYR A 210 19.02 -1.34 20.04
CA TYR A 210 19.68 -0.06 19.79
C TYR A 210 20.00 0.67 21.09
N THR A 211 21.13 1.36 21.12
CA THR A 211 21.40 2.41 22.12
C THR A 211 20.49 3.62 21.88
N ASP A 212 20.28 4.47 22.88
CA ASP A 212 19.50 5.70 22.71
C ASP A 212 20.06 6.60 21.60
N LYS A 213 21.39 6.64 21.43
CA LYS A 213 22.05 7.37 20.35
C LYS A 213 21.65 6.82 18.98
N GLU A 214 21.64 5.49 18.82
CA GLU A 214 21.24 4.84 17.57
C GLU A 214 19.75 5.01 17.28
N ILE A 215 18.89 4.99 18.31
CA ILE A 215 17.46 5.26 18.16
C ILE A 215 17.26 6.66 17.54
N HIS A 216 17.92 7.68 18.10
CA HIS A 216 17.81 9.06 17.62
C HIS A 216 18.51 9.31 16.27
N ALA A 217 19.44 8.46 15.86
CA ALA A 217 20.07 8.52 14.55
C ALA A 217 19.22 7.84 13.46
N ASN A 218 18.61 6.69 13.80
CA ASN A 218 17.98 5.81 12.81
C ASN A 218 16.47 6.05 12.65
N PHE A 219 15.78 6.50 13.69
CA PHE A 219 14.33 6.66 13.70
C PHE A 219 13.94 8.12 13.90
N TYR A 220 12.86 8.60 13.26
CA TYR A 220 12.23 9.84 13.72
C TYR A 220 11.55 9.59 15.07
N THR A 221 11.91 10.38 16.08
CA THR A 221 11.34 10.29 17.43
C THR A 221 10.58 11.57 17.80
N ARG A 222 9.52 11.42 18.59
CA ARG A 222 8.80 12.54 19.21
C ARG A 222 8.11 12.11 20.49
N LYS A 223 7.67 13.09 21.30
CA LYS A 223 6.78 12.82 22.43
C LYS A 223 5.35 12.59 21.95
N ALA A 224 4.67 11.66 22.63
CA ALA A 224 3.28 11.33 22.42
C ALA A 224 2.58 11.08 23.76
N MET A 225 1.29 11.40 23.81
CA MET A 225 0.42 11.05 24.93
C MET A 225 -0.22 9.70 24.62
N ILE A 226 0.18 8.66 25.33
CA ILE A 226 -0.33 7.30 25.14
C ILE A 226 -1.46 7.03 26.13
N LYS A 227 -2.61 6.58 25.60
CA LYS A 227 -3.73 6.04 26.38
C LYS A 227 -3.43 4.60 26.78
N ALA A 228 -3.22 4.33 28.07
CA ALA A 228 -3.27 2.95 28.54
C ALA A 228 -4.72 2.52 28.81
N ASP A 229 -5.55 3.44 29.30
CA ASP A 229 -6.98 3.27 29.58
C ASP A 229 -7.70 4.64 29.69
N SER A 230 -8.95 4.68 30.13
CA SER A 230 -9.73 5.93 30.27
C SER A 230 -9.24 6.90 31.35
N LYS A 231 -8.20 6.55 32.13
CA LYS A 231 -7.73 7.33 33.29
C LYS A 231 -6.23 7.59 33.28
N THR A 232 -5.45 6.82 32.54
CA THR A 232 -3.99 6.85 32.58
C THR A 232 -3.42 7.32 31.25
N ILE A 233 -2.79 8.49 31.30
CA ILE A 233 -2.09 9.09 30.17
C ILE A 233 -0.61 9.17 30.51
N SER A 234 0.22 8.63 29.62
CA SER A 234 1.68 8.70 29.77
C SER A 234 2.29 9.55 28.67
N ASN A 235 3.18 10.48 29.04
CA ASN A 235 4.02 11.20 28.09
C ASN A 235 5.22 10.31 27.75
N THR A 236 5.20 9.72 26.56
CA THR A 236 6.15 8.70 26.12
C THR A 236 6.88 9.15 24.86
N GLU A 237 8.17 8.88 24.78
CA GLU A 237 8.90 9.05 23.53
C GLU A 237 8.66 7.87 22.61
N VAL A 238 8.27 8.15 21.38
CA VAL A 238 7.95 7.15 20.38
C VAL A 238 8.80 7.33 19.14
N ALA A 239 9.08 6.22 18.46
CA ALA A 239 9.80 6.13 17.19
C ALA A 239 8.85 5.69 16.07
N LEU A 240 8.90 6.39 14.93
CA LEU A 240 8.15 6.03 13.73
C LEU A 240 8.75 4.74 13.12
N ILE A 241 7.93 3.71 12.89
CA ILE A 241 8.40 2.43 12.32
C ILE A 241 7.82 2.11 10.94
N GLY A 242 6.70 2.73 10.59
CA GLY A 242 6.05 2.56 9.29
C GLY A 242 4.98 3.60 9.06
N MET A 243 4.63 3.83 7.79
CA MET A 243 3.68 4.85 7.39
C MET A 243 2.98 4.47 6.08
N HIS A 244 1.67 4.62 6.06
CA HIS A 244 0.87 4.69 4.85
C HIS A 244 0.72 6.15 4.45
N VAL A 245 0.92 6.43 3.16
CA VAL A 245 0.67 7.74 2.56
C VAL A 245 -0.27 7.48 1.38
N VAL A 246 -1.53 7.87 1.52
CA VAL A 246 -2.51 7.73 0.44
C VAL A 246 -3.01 9.09 0.02
N GLY A 247 -3.22 9.29 -1.29
CA GLY A 247 -3.61 10.60 -1.79
C GLY A 247 -4.24 10.58 -3.16
N VAL A 248 -5.13 11.57 -3.40
CA VAL A 248 -5.84 11.73 -4.68
C VAL A 248 -4.99 12.55 -5.61
N VAL A 249 -4.80 12.04 -6.82
CA VAL A 249 -4.23 12.76 -7.95
C VAL A 249 -5.27 12.85 -9.07
N GLU A 250 -5.04 13.73 -10.04
CA GLU A 250 -5.93 13.91 -11.20
C GLU A 250 -6.24 12.56 -11.85
N ASN A 251 -7.52 12.29 -12.12
CA ASN A 251 -8.04 11.04 -12.69
C ASN A 251 -7.87 9.77 -11.83
N HIS A 252 -7.43 9.87 -10.56
CA HIS A 252 -7.31 8.74 -9.62
C HIS A 252 -8.05 9.02 -8.30
N PRO A 253 -9.40 9.00 -8.29
CA PRO A 253 -10.21 9.25 -7.11
C PRO A 253 -10.14 8.12 -6.06
N GLU A 254 -9.62 6.94 -6.42
CA GLU A 254 -9.46 5.79 -5.54
C GLU A 254 -8.28 5.88 -4.56
N PHE A 255 -7.55 7.00 -4.59
CA PHE A 255 -6.22 7.19 -4.02
C PHE A 255 -5.12 6.33 -4.66
N ILE A 256 -3.90 6.85 -4.67
CA ILE A 256 -2.69 6.01 -4.76
C ILE A 256 -2.39 5.50 -3.35
N TRP A 257 -2.33 4.18 -3.15
CA TRP A 257 -2.10 3.57 -1.83
C TRP A 257 -0.63 3.23 -1.65
N ALA A 258 0.16 4.10 -1.03
CA ALA A 258 1.60 3.91 -0.84
C ALA A 258 1.97 3.58 0.60
N THR A 259 3.02 2.77 0.77
CA THR A 259 3.45 2.34 2.10
C THR A 259 4.96 2.30 2.28
N PHE A 260 5.39 2.64 3.49
CA PHE A 260 6.77 2.84 3.88
C PHE A 260 7.06 2.15 5.21
N GLU A 261 8.27 1.61 5.35
CA GLU A 261 8.69 0.87 6.54
C GLU A 261 10.13 1.21 6.90
N HIS A 262 10.48 1.11 8.18
CA HIS A 262 11.88 1.09 8.59
C HIS A 262 12.57 -0.18 8.04
N HIS A 263 13.81 -0.07 7.57
CA HIS A 263 14.58 -1.16 6.95
C HIS A 263 14.75 -2.40 7.84
N THR A 264 14.60 -2.24 9.15
CA THR A 264 14.74 -3.33 10.11
C THR A 264 13.39 -3.85 10.61
N SER A 265 12.28 -3.62 9.90
CA SER A 265 10.98 -4.16 10.29
C SER A 265 11.00 -5.70 10.31
N ALA A 266 11.11 -6.32 9.14
CA ALA A 266 11.11 -7.77 8.95
C ALA A 266 11.81 -8.19 7.64
N PRO A 267 12.30 -9.44 7.54
CA PRO A 267 12.86 -9.98 6.30
C PRO A 267 11.77 -10.31 5.27
N ASP A 268 12.18 -10.47 4.01
CA ASP A 268 11.33 -10.95 2.91
C ASP A 268 11.50 -12.46 2.69
N TYR A 269 10.38 -13.19 2.53
CA TYR A 269 10.39 -14.61 2.19
C TYR A 269 10.69 -14.84 0.70
N TYR A 270 9.92 -14.22 -0.19
CA TYR A 270 10.17 -14.20 -1.64
C TYR A 270 10.97 -12.95 -2.05
N GLY A 271 12.09 -12.69 -1.36
CA GLY A 271 13.00 -11.61 -1.69
C GLY A 271 13.77 -11.86 -2.99
N SER A 272 13.97 -10.80 -3.78
CA SER A 272 14.77 -10.82 -5.01
C SER A 272 15.86 -9.73 -4.94
N PRO A 273 17.10 -10.09 -4.55
CA PRO A 273 18.18 -9.11 -4.45
C PRO A 273 18.46 -8.47 -5.82
N GLY A 274 18.27 -7.15 -5.91
CA GLY A 274 18.70 -6.31 -7.03
C GLY A 274 17.74 -6.24 -8.23
N THR A 275 17.11 -7.34 -8.63
CA THR A 275 16.14 -7.39 -9.75
C THR A 275 15.06 -8.42 -9.47
N PHE A 276 13.90 -8.25 -10.09
CA PHE A 276 12.80 -9.21 -10.00
C PHE A 276 13.26 -10.63 -10.37
N LYS A 277 12.89 -11.61 -9.55
CA LYS A 277 13.08 -13.03 -9.84
C LYS A 277 11.76 -13.75 -9.66
N LYS A 278 11.22 -14.31 -10.75
CA LYS A 278 10.09 -15.23 -10.70
C LYS A 278 10.51 -16.51 -9.98
N VAL A 279 9.71 -16.91 -9.01
CA VAL A 279 9.84 -18.13 -8.23
C VAL A 279 8.64 -19.03 -8.54
N THR A 280 8.93 -20.23 -9.03
CA THR A 280 7.92 -21.27 -9.33
C THR A 280 7.83 -22.32 -8.23
N THR A 281 8.80 -22.36 -7.31
CA THR A 281 8.76 -23.25 -6.15
C THR A 281 7.66 -22.80 -5.18
N PRO A 282 6.84 -23.72 -4.67
CA PRO A 282 5.85 -23.41 -3.64
C PRO A 282 6.45 -22.87 -2.34
N TYR A 283 5.59 -22.34 -1.49
CA TYR A 283 5.93 -21.97 -0.12
C TYR A 283 6.42 -23.20 0.69
N GLU A 284 7.55 -23.05 1.38
CA GLU A 284 8.23 -24.10 2.13
C GLU A 284 8.30 -23.72 3.61
N LYS A 285 7.50 -24.39 4.44
CA LYS A 285 7.44 -24.14 5.89
C LYS A 285 8.80 -24.31 6.59
N ASN A 286 9.69 -25.15 6.06
CA ASN A 286 10.99 -25.44 6.68
C ASN A 286 12.10 -24.47 6.26
N LYS A 287 11.85 -23.58 5.29
CA LYS A 287 12.84 -22.59 4.87
C LYS A 287 13.09 -21.59 5.99
N ILE A 288 14.35 -21.41 6.38
CA ILE A 288 14.78 -20.29 7.22
C ILE A 288 14.61 -19.00 6.43
N VAL A 289 13.85 -18.04 6.97
CA VAL A 289 13.56 -16.78 6.25
C VAL A 289 14.77 -15.85 6.25
N SER A 290 15.45 -15.71 7.40
CA SER A 290 16.67 -14.91 7.51
C SER A 290 17.54 -15.39 8.67
N SER A 291 18.87 -15.28 8.52
CA SER A 291 19.85 -15.50 9.60
C SER A 291 20.23 -14.22 10.35
N ASP A 292 19.74 -13.06 9.91
CA ASP A 292 20.05 -11.76 10.49
C ASP A 292 19.18 -11.47 11.73
N ASP A 293 19.80 -10.96 12.80
CA ASP A 293 19.14 -10.62 14.06
C ASP A 293 18.72 -9.15 14.17
N LYS A 294 18.97 -8.32 13.15
CA LYS A 294 18.65 -6.89 13.21
C LYS A 294 17.14 -6.57 13.21
N PHE A 295 16.31 -7.54 12.82
CA PHE A 295 14.88 -7.30 12.59
C PHE A 295 14.11 -7.14 13.90
N ILE A 296 13.24 -6.13 13.95
CA ILE A 296 12.41 -5.77 15.11
C ILE A 296 11.33 -6.83 15.35
N PHE A 297 10.75 -7.37 14.27
CA PHE A 297 9.59 -8.27 14.32
C PHE A 297 9.90 -9.73 13.98
N TYR A 298 11.19 -10.08 13.81
CA TYR A 298 11.60 -11.43 13.38
C TYR A 298 12.79 -11.95 14.19
N ARG A 299 12.69 -13.20 14.63
CA ARG A 299 13.77 -13.93 15.29
C ARG A 299 14.62 -14.64 14.25
N LYS A 300 15.93 -14.38 14.24
CA LYS A 300 16.88 -15.02 13.31
C LYS A 300 16.74 -16.55 13.33
N ASN A 301 17.01 -17.17 12.20
CA ASN A 301 16.96 -18.63 12.00
C ASN A 301 15.57 -19.26 12.21
N THR A 302 14.50 -18.48 12.30
CA THR A 302 13.15 -19.03 12.34
C THR A 302 12.74 -19.54 10.96
N THR A 303 12.25 -20.76 10.88
CA THR A 303 11.61 -21.28 9.67
C THR A 303 10.28 -20.57 9.40
N ALA A 304 9.86 -20.50 8.14
CA ALA A 304 8.63 -19.81 7.76
C ALA A 304 7.38 -20.40 8.46
N GLY A 305 7.36 -21.72 8.69
CA GLY A 305 6.35 -22.46 9.44
C GLY A 305 6.24 -22.13 10.92
N ASN A 306 7.30 -21.56 11.52
CA ASN A 306 7.37 -21.19 12.93
C ASN A 306 7.29 -19.66 13.14
N ALA A 307 7.02 -18.90 12.07
CA ALA A 307 6.68 -17.49 12.11
C ALA A 307 5.18 -17.30 11.80
N ASN A 308 4.60 -16.23 12.32
CA ASN A 308 3.17 -15.98 12.28
C ASN A 308 2.81 -15.04 11.11
N LEU A 309 1.99 -15.52 10.18
CA LEU A 309 1.29 -14.71 9.16
C LEU A 309 -0.20 -14.54 9.48
N SER A 310 -0.69 -15.19 10.53
CA SER A 310 -2.01 -14.97 11.14
C SER A 310 -1.85 -14.46 12.56
N TYR A 311 -2.83 -13.71 13.08
CA TYR A 311 -2.73 -13.05 14.38
C TYR A 311 -2.66 -14.08 15.53
N PRO A 312 -1.56 -14.16 16.27
CA PRO A 312 -1.44 -15.06 17.41
C PRO A 312 -1.98 -14.37 18.67
N ALA A 313 -3.30 -14.37 18.88
CA ALA A 313 -3.99 -13.52 19.87
C ALA A 313 -3.41 -13.57 21.30
N GLU A 314 -2.89 -14.72 21.72
CA GLU A 314 -2.32 -14.93 23.07
C GLU A 314 -0.85 -14.52 23.19
N GLN A 315 -0.19 -14.13 22.09
CA GLN A 315 1.24 -13.78 22.09
C GLN A 315 1.45 -12.27 22.22
N THR A 316 2.30 -11.88 23.16
CA THR A 316 2.77 -10.50 23.38
C THR A 316 4.14 -10.24 22.76
N THR A 317 4.55 -11.11 21.84
CA THR A 317 5.79 -11.00 21.06
C THR A 317 5.47 -11.29 19.60
N THR A 318 6.18 -10.66 18.67
CA THR A 318 6.00 -10.95 17.24
C THR A 318 7.20 -11.69 16.66
N ASN A 319 6.90 -12.68 15.83
CA ASN A 319 7.86 -13.35 14.97
C ASN A 319 7.22 -13.54 13.60
N THR A 320 7.52 -12.64 12.67
CA THR A 320 6.82 -12.57 11.38
C THR A 320 7.79 -12.16 10.27
N PHE A 321 7.35 -12.26 9.02
CA PHE A 321 8.11 -11.86 7.84
C PHE A 321 7.18 -11.28 6.78
N ARG A 322 7.75 -10.58 5.80
CA ARG A 322 7.03 -10.12 4.61
C ARG A 322 7.02 -11.22 3.55
N LEU A 323 5.85 -11.58 3.05
CA LEU A 323 5.76 -12.66 2.08
C LEU A 323 6.40 -12.26 0.74
N TYR A 324 6.08 -11.07 0.24
CA TYR A 324 6.54 -10.57 -1.05
C TYR A 324 7.26 -9.23 -0.90
N GLN A 325 8.52 -9.19 -1.33
CA GLN A 325 9.29 -7.95 -1.34
C GLN A 325 8.62 -6.93 -2.27
N PHE A 326 8.56 -5.68 -1.82
CA PHE A 326 7.89 -4.57 -2.50
C PHE A 326 6.41 -4.81 -2.83
N GLY A 327 5.77 -5.78 -2.16
CA GLY A 327 4.39 -6.16 -2.46
C GLY A 327 4.21 -6.67 -3.90
N VAL A 328 5.25 -7.23 -4.52
CA VAL A 328 5.16 -7.79 -5.87
C VAL A 328 5.12 -9.31 -5.80
N PRO A 329 4.00 -9.95 -6.14
CA PRO A 329 3.87 -11.39 -6.04
C PRO A 329 4.68 -12.10 -7.12
N ASN A 330 5.83 -12.65 -6.72
CA ASN A 330 6.75 -13.38 -7.60
C ASN A 330 6.81 -14.88 -7.29
N GLY A 331 5.99 -15.39 -6.36
CA GLY A 331 5.97 -16.78 -5.92
C GLY A 331 4.66 -17.51 -6.23
N ALA A 332 4.68 -18.84 -6.17
CA ALA A 332 3.46 -19.65 -6.22
C ALA A 332 2.60 -19.47 -4.94
N PRO A 333 1.26 -19.60 -5.01
CA PRO A 333 0.47 -20.04 -6.17
C PRO A 333 0.20 -18.94 -7.21
N TYR A 334 0.46 -17.67 -6.92
CA TYR A 334 0.13 -16.55 -7.81
C TYR A 334 0.75 -16.68 -9.20
N THR A 335 2.04 -17.02 -9.28
CA THR A 335 2.76 -17.13 -10.56
C THR A 335 2.26 -18.24 -11.49
N ASN A 336 1.45 -19.17 -10.96
CA ASN A 336 0.83 -20.25 -11.74
C ASN A 336 -0.50 -19.83 -12.39
N VAL A 337 -1.13 -18.77 -11.89
CA VAL A 337 -2.47 -18.33 -12.32
C VAL A 337 -2.46 -16.95 -12.97
N ALA A 338 -1.44 -16.13 -12.72
CA ALA A 338 -1.27 -14.83 -13.36
C ALA A 338 -0.89 -14.97 -14.85
N SER A 339 -1.44 -14.12 -15.70
CA SER A 339 -1.08 -14.09 -17.13
C SER A 339 0.38 -13.64 -17.35
N SER A 340 0.96 -13.99 -18.50
CA SER A 340 2.31 -13.56 -18.87
C SER A 340 2.46 -12.04 -18.92
N ASP A 341 1.42 -11.33 -19.39
CA ASP A 341 1.41 -9.87 -19.44
C ASP A 341 1.42 -9.26 -18.04
N GLN A 342 0.65 -9.83 -17.11
CA GLN A 342 0.66 -9.38 -15.72
C GLN A 342 2.04 -9.60 -15.09
N GLN A 343 2.64 -10.77 -15.27
CA GLN A 343 3.97 -11.06 -14.74
C GLN A 343 5.07 -10.15 -15.32
N THR A 344 4.90 -9.69 -16.56
CA THR A 344 5.79 -8.69 -17.17
C THR A 344 5.67 -7.34 -16.46
N ARG A 345 4.43 -6.90 -16.17
CA ARG A 345 4.18 -5.68 -15.38
C ARG A 345 4.70 -5.80 -13.94
N ASP A 346 4.56 -6.96 -13.32
CA ASP A 346 5.08 -7.22 -11.97
C ASP A 346 6.61 -7.05 -11.93
N ALA A 347 7.31 -7.57 -12.95
CA ALA A 347 8.75 -7.43 -13.08
C ALA A 347 9.18 -5.96 -13.30
N GLU A 348 8.48 -5.23 -14.17
CA GLU A 348 8.69 -3.79 -14.38
C GLU A 348 8.51 -3.00 -13.08
N ASN A 349 7.38 -3.22 -12.38
CA ASN A 349 7.05 -2.59 -11.11
C ASN A 349 8.14 -2.80 -10.05
N PHE A 350 8.53 -4.07 -9.84
CA PHE A 350 9.58 -4.40 -8.88
C PHE A 350 10.89 -3.68 -9.20
N ASN A 351 11.31 -3.68 -10.47
CA ASN A 351 12.57 -3.09 -10.89
C ASN A 351 12.54 -1.56 -10.75
N ASN A 352 11.41 -0.91 -11.07
CA ASN A 352 11.23 0.52 -10.84
C ASN A 352 11.33 0.88 -9.35
N ILE A 353 10.65 0.13 -8.47
CA ILE A 353 10.74 0.33 -7.01
C ILE A 353 12.18 0.14 -6.52
N GLN A 354 12.86 -0.91 -6.99
CA GLN A 354 14.22 -1.23 -6.58
C GLN A 354 15.23 -0.15 -6.99
N VAL A 355 15.15 0.35 -8.23
CA VAL A 355 15.99 1.45 -8.72
C VAL A 355 15.68 2.75 -7.97
N LEU A 356 14.40 3.06 -7.77
CA LEU A 356 13.97 4.27 -7.10
C LEU A 356 14.44 4.28 -5.64
N ASN A 357 14.18 3.21 -4.88
CA ASN A 357 14.65 3.03 -3.50
C ASN A 357 16.16 3.23 -3.38
N ASN A 358 16.94 2.63 -4.27
CA ASN A 358 18.39 2.78 -4.27
C ASN A 358 18.81 4.24 -4.52
N SER A 359 18.19 4.92 -5.49
CA SER A 359 18.51 6.31 -5.80
C SER A 359 18.11 7.28 -4.67
N VAL A 360 16.96 7.06 -4.03
CA VAL A 360 16.50 7.84 -2.88
C VAL A 360 17.45 7.66 -1.71
N LYS A 361 17.80 6.41 -1.37
CA LYS A 361 18.74 6.12 -0.30
C LYS A 361 20.09 6.80 -0.52
N GLN A 362 20.65 6.71 -1.72
CA GLN A 362 21.90 7.40 -2.06
C GLN A 362 21.81 8.92 -1.91
N GLY A 363 20.68 9.53 -2.29
CA GLY A 363 20.42 10.95 -2.06
C GLY A 363 20.38 11.27 -0.57
N LEU A 364 19.58 10.56 0.20
CA LEU A 364 19.40 10.80 1.64
C LEU A 364 20.69 10.61 2.43
N THR A 365 21.51 9.60 2.11
CA THR A 365 22.83 9.38 2.75
C THR A 365 23.79 10.54 2.53
N LYS A 366 23.80 11.16 1.34
CA LYS A 366 24.66 12.33 1.08
C LYS A 366 24.30 13.55 1.93
N HIS A 367 23.08 13.60 2.43
CA HIS A 367 22.57 14.68 3.26
C HIS A 367 22.44 14.28 4.74
N ASP A 368 23.01 13.14 5.14
CA ASP A 368 22.90 12.57 6.50
C ASP A 368 21.45 12.56 7.04
N SER A 369 20.51 12.28 6.14
CA SER A 369 19.10 12.28 6.47
C SER A 369 18.71 10.95 7.11
N ARG A 370 18.08 11.00 8.30
CA ARG A 370 17.51 9.82 8.98
C ARG A 370 16.53 9.02 8.11
N TRP A 371 15.91 9.66 7.13
CA TRP A 371 14.98 8.99 6.22
C TRP A 371 15.66 7.92 5.35
N GLN A 372 17.00 7.87 5.28
CA GLN A 372 17.76 6.79 4.66
C GLN A 372 17.54 5.41 5.31
N HIS A 373 16.99 5.39 6.52
CA HIS A 373 16.70 4.16 7.27
C HIS A 373 15.30 3.61 7.00
N TYR A 374 14.50 4.29 6.18
CA TYR A 374 13.19 3.86 5.72
C TYR A 374 13.25 3.51 4.24
N PHE A 375 12.33 2.65 3.81
CA PHE A 375 12.15 2.32 2.41
C PHE A 375 10.68 2.30 2.03
N TYR A 376 10.45 2.52 0.75
CA TYR A 376 9.15 2.38 0.12
C TYR A 376 8.91 0.91 -0.22
N ALA A 377 7.89 0.34 0.41
CA ALA A 377 7.50 -1.05 0.22
C ALA A 377 6.54 -1.24 -0.97
N GLY A 378 6.13 -0.16 -1.65
CA GLY A 378 5.34 -0.22 -2.88
C GLY A 378 4.05 0.60 -2.80
N SER A 379 3.34 0.65 -3.92
CA SER A 379 2.01 1.27 -4.01
C SER A 379 1.11 0.49 -4.95
N VAL A 380 -0.19 0.56 -4.72
CA VAL A 380 -1.23 -0.03 -5.57
C VAL A 380 -2.23 1.06 -5.98
N TRP A 381 -2.68 1.00 -7.23
CA TRP A 381 -3.64 1.94 -7.84
C TRP A 381 -4.39 1.26 -8.98
N LEU A 382 -5.33 1.97 -9.63
CA LEU A 382 -6.03 1.48 -10.81
C LEU A 382 -5.56 2.19 -12.08
N SER A 383 -5.54 1.48 -13.20
CA SER A 383 -5.53 2.11 -14.53
C SER A 383 -6.93 2.66 -14.81
N THR A 384 -7.06 3.98 -14.87
CA THR A 384 -8.36 4.66 -14.86
C THR A 384 -8.91 4.98 -16.24
N GLN A 385 -8.12 4.78 -17.31
CA GLN A 385 -8.60 4.91 -18.69
C GLN A 385 -9.83 4.01 -18.94
N GLY A 386 -10.98 4.65 -19.12
CA GLY A 386 -12.26 3.97 -19.33
C GLY A 386 -12.77 3.20 -18.11
N TYR A 387 -12.19 3.42 -16.91
CA TYR A 387 -12.66 2.79 -15.68
C TYR A 387 -13.99 3.38 -15.24
N LYS A 388 -14.89 2.52 -14.80
CA LYS A 388 -16.24 2.90 -14.34
C LYS A 388 -16.32 2.74 -12.83
N PHE A 389 -15.95 3.79 -12.10
CA PHE A 389 -15.94 3.75 -10.63
C PHE A 389 -17.31 3.44 -10.00
N ASN A 390 -18.40 3.80 -10.68
CA ASN A 390 -19.76 3.48 -10.24
C ASN A 390 -20.09 1.97 -10.24
N GLU A 391 -19.29 1.14 -10.93
CA GLU A 391 -19.40 -0.33 -10.89
C GLU A 391 -18.63 -0.96 -9.72
N GLY A 392 -17.91 -0.14 -8.94
CA GLY A 392 -17.16 -0.55 -7.75
C GLY A 392 -15.65 -0.70 -8.00
N ILE A 393 -14.94 -1.04 -6.93
CA ILE A 393 -13.49 -1.27 -6.90
C ILE A 393 -13.26 -2.61 -6.20
N SER A 394 -12.43 -3.47 -6.80
CA SER A 394 -12.04 -4.76 -6.20
C SER A 394 -10.52 -4.93 -6.20
N GLY A 395 -9.99 -5.46 -5.10
CA GLY A 395 -8.58 -5.85 -4.96
C GLY A 395 -8.24 -7.27 -5.43
N ASN A 396 -9.15 -7.98 -6.09
CA ASN A 396 -8.90 -9.34 -6.54
C ASN A 396 -7.83 -9.39 -7.64
N ILE A 397 -6.79 -10.21 -7.45
CA ILE A 397 -5.69 -10.36 -8.43
C ILE A 397 -5.63 -11.74 -9.07
N VAL A 398 -6.52 -12.66 -8.67
CA VAL A 398 -6.53 -14.06 -9.10
C VAL A 398 -7.80 -14.35 -9.91
N PRO A 399 -7.69 -15.03 -11.07
CA PRO A 399 -8.85 -15.46 -11.87
C PRO A 399 -9.84 -16.35 -11.10
N PRO A 400 -11.12 -16.40 -11.52
CA PRO A 400 -11.70 -15.68 -12.67
C PRO A 400 -12.07 -14.22 -12.38
N ASN A 401 -12.01 -13.79 -11.12
CA ASN A 401 -12.49 -12.47 -10.69
C ASN A 401 -11.36 -11.42 -10.59
N ALA A 402 -10.23 -11.65 -11.28
CA ALA A 402 -9.11 -10.72 -11.26
C ALA A 402 -9.53 -9.37 -11.85
N ASN A 403 -9.22 -8.29 -11.14
CA ASN A 403 -9.37 -6.94 -11.64
C ASN A 403 -8.18 -6.61 -12.56
N ASP A 404 -8.42 -6.59 -13.87
CA ASP A 404 -7.42 -6.31 -14.90
C ASP A 404 -6.93 -4.85 -14.90
N LYS A 405 -7.54 -3.99 -14.07
CA LYS A 405 -7.20 -2.58 -13.91
C LYS A 405 -6.26 -2.33 -12.74
N LEU A 406 -6.06 -3.28 -11.84
CA LEU A 406 -5.06 -3.13 -10.77
C LEU A 406 -3.66 -2.98 -11.36
N ARG A 407 -2.90 -2.03 -10.82
CA ARG A 407 -1.53 -1.70 -11.18
C ARG A 407 -0.69 -1.58 -9.91
N GLY A 408 0.62 -1.63 -10.08
CA GLY A 408 1.55 -1.49 -8.97
C GLY A 408 1.86 -2.80 -8.26
N SER A 409 2.04 -2.70 -6.95
CA SER A 409 2.33 -3.79 -6.02
C SER A 409 1.05 -4.56 -5.66
N LEU A 410 0.73 -5.60 -6.44
CA LEU A 410 -0.51 -6.38 -6.31
C LEU A 410 -0.62 -7.24 -5.03
N ALA A 411 0.46 -7.35 -4.27
CA ALA A 411 0.60 -8.07 -3.02
C ALA A 411 1.05 -7.17 -1.86
N LEU A 412 0.68 -5.89 -1.91
CA LEU A 412 1.17 -4.88 -0.99
C LEU A 412 0.64 -5.10 0.42
N ALA A 413 1.56 -5.19 1.37
CA ALA A 413 1.28 -5.18 2.80
C ALA A 413 2.45 -4.58 3.57
N ASN A 414 2.14 -3.74 4.56
CA ASN A 414 3.08 -3.16 5.50
C ASN A 414 3.18 -4.04 6.75
N ILE A 415 4.38 -4.47 7.11
CA ILE A 415 4.56 -5.34 8.28
C ILE A 415 4.21 -4.65 9.60
N THR A 416 4.18 -3.33 9.66
CA THR A 416 3.77 -2.60 10.86
C THR A 416 2.25 -2.44 11.00
N MET A 417 1.47 -2.58 9.92
CA MET A 417 0.02 -2.28 9.93
C MET A 417 -0.87 -3.40 9.38
N GLU A 418 -0.31 -4.34 8.62
CA GLU A 418 -1.02 -5.36 7.82
C GLU A 418 -0.35 -6.74 7.96
N THR A 419 0.40 -6.96 9.05
CA THR A 419 1.20 -8.18 9.29
C THR A 419 0.41 -9.47 9.05
N TYR A 420 -0.83 -9.48 9.56
CA TYR A 420 -1.69 -10.65 9.60
C TYR A 420 -2.77 -10.65 8.51
N THR A 421 -2.64 -9.79 7.51
CA THR A 421 -3.59 -9.70 6.37
C THR A 421 -2.90 -9.67 5.00
N GLN A 422 -1.63 -10.08 4.95
CA GLN A 422 -0.85 -10.18 3.70
C GLN A 422 -1.50 -11.15 2.68
N THR A 423 -2.28 -12.13 3.16
CA THR A 423 -2.95 -13.16 2.37
C THR A 423 -4.34 -13.46 2.93
N TYR A 424 -5.25 -13.93 2.07
CA TYR A 424 -6.43 -14.66 2.53
C TYR A 424 -6.06 -16.12 2.76
N GLY A 425 -6.21 -16.55 4.01
CA GLY A 425 -5.69 -17.82 4.51
C GLY A 425 -4.20 -17.73 4.87
N ASP A 426 -3.76 -18.67 5.70
CA ASP A 426 -2.38 -18.76 6.18
C ASP A 426 -1.61 -19.80 5.35
N PRO A 427 -0.51 -19.44 4.64
CA PRO A 427 0.32 -20.42 3.92
C PRO A 427 0.95 -21.46 4.87
N ASN A 428 1.05 -21.18 6.17
CA ASN A 428 1.44 -22.17 7.19
C ASN A 428 0.34 -23.17 7.53
N GLN A 429 -0.90 -22.94 7.12
CA GLN A 429 -2.03 -23.83 7.41
C GLN A 429 -2.61 -24.44 6.12
N ASN A 430 -2.72 -23.66 5.05
CA ASN A 430 -3.34 -24.05 3.79
C ASN A 430 -2.47 -23.64 2.59
N LYS A 431 -2.21 -24.58 1.67
CA LYS A 431 -1.46 -24.31 0.43
C LYS A 431 -2.27 -23.49 -0.58
N SER A 432 -3.59 -23.45 -0.46
CA SER A 432 -4.51 -22.70 -1.30
C SER A 432 -4.84 -21.33 -0.72
N TYR A 433 -3.82 -20.53 -0.42
CA TYR A 433 -3.97 -19.14 -0.01
C TYR A 433 -3.99 -18.22 -1.22
N SER A 434 -4.64 -17.06 -1.11
CA SER A 434 -4.55 -15.99 -2.10
C SER A 434 -3.89 -14.76 -1.49
N THR A 435 -3.27 -13.94 -2.35
CA THR A 435 -2.54 -12.77 -1.90
C THR A 435 -3.43 -11.54 -1.88
N ASN A 436 -3.22 -10.67 -0.89
CA ASN A 436 -4.03 -9.46 -0.68
C ASN A 436 -3.26 -8.20 -1.06
N ASN A 437 -4.02 -7.12 -1.27
CA ASN A 437 -3.53 -5.75 -1.37
C ASN A 437 -4.54 -4.83 -0.68
N CYS A 438 -4.26 -3.52 -0.66
CA CYS A 438 -5.09 -2.53 0.00
C CYS A 438 -6.57 -2.58 -0.45
N PHE A 439 -6.85 -2.74 -1.75
CA PHE A 439 -8.22 -2.81 -2.28
C PHE A 439 -8.97 -4.11 -1.94
N ALA A 440 -8.34 -5.07 -1.26
CA ALA A 440 -9.03 -6.23 -0.71
C ALA A 440 -9.92 -5.84 0.50
N CYS A 441 -9.53 -4.78 1.24
CA CYS A 441 -10.32 -4.20 2.33
C CYS A 441 -10.88 -2.81 1.99
N HIS A 442 -10.21 -2.07 1.11
CA HIS A 442 -10.59 -0.73 0.65
C HIS A 442 -11.34 -0.78 -0.69
N ALA A 443 -12.25 -1.74 -0.83
CA ALA A 443 -13.11 -1.92 -1.99
C ALA A 443 -14.37 -1.04 -1.92
N THR A 444 -14.99 -0.80 -3.07
CA THR A 444 -16.33 -0.22 -3.16
C THR A 444 -17.26 -1.12 -3.96
N SER A 445 -18.53 -1.14 -3.58
CA SER A 445 -19.60 -1.83 -4.28
C SER A 445 -20.23 -0.94 -5.35
N LYS A 446 -20.96 -1.55 -6.28
CA LYS A 446 -21.73 -0.82 -7.29
C LYS A 446 -22.64 0.23 -6.64
N GLY A 447 -22.55 1.46 -7.11
CA GLY A 447 -23.33 2.60 -6.61
C GLY A 447 -22.79 3.25 -5.33
N GLU A 448 -21.69 2.76 -4.76
CA GLU A 448 -20.97 3.48 -3.71
C GLU A 448 -20.07 4.57 -4.30
N SER A 449 -19.88 5.65 -3.55
CA SER A 449 -18.89 6.69 -3.86
C SER A 449 -17.47 6.13 -3.72
N THR A 450 -16.53 6.61 -4.52
CA THR A 450 -15.10 6.29 -4.36
C THR A 450 -14.57 6.76 -3.01
N MET A 451 -15.19 7.75 -2.36
CA MET A 451 -14.81 8.19 -1.01
C MET A 451 -14.93 7.07 0.04
N GLU A 452 -15.79 6.08 -0.20
CA GLU A 452 -15.99 4.93 0.69
C GLU A 452 -14.77 3.98 0.73
N VAL A 453 -13.76 4.18 -0.11
CA VAL A 453 -12.47 3.49 0.05
C VAL A 453 -11.78 3.90 1.37
N SER A 454 -12.08 5.07 1.95
CA SER A 454 -11.56 5.47 3.26
C SER A 454 -12.49 5.00 4.39
N HIS A 455 -12.02 4.07 5.22
CA HIS A 455 -12.84 3.55 6.34
C HIS A 455 -13.16 4.62 7.40
N ILE A 456 -12.25 5.58 7.65
CA ILE A 456 -12.54 6.69 8.57
C ILE A 456 -13.68 7.57 8.06
N PHE A 457 -13.78 7.76 6.74
CA PHE A 457 -14.91 8.44 6.13
C PHE A 457 -16.21 7.63 6.25
N LYS A 458 -16.17 6.31 5.99
CA LYS A 458 -17.34 5.43 6.20
C LYS A 458 -17.86 5.55 7.64
N ASN A 459 -16.94 5.50 8.60
CA ASN A 459 -17.26 5.60 10.03
C ASN A 459 -17.84 6.97 10.39
N PHE A 460 -17.27 8.05 9.85
CA PHE A 460 -17.79 9.40 10.00
C PHE A 460 -19.23 9.53 9.47
N GLN A 461 -19.53 8.96 8.30
CA GLN A 461 -20.90 9.01 7.75
C GLN A 461 -21.90 8.22 8.58
N LYS A 462 -21.51 7.05 9.12
CA LYS A 462 -22.34 6.28 10.07
C LYS A 462 -22.63 7.09 11.33
N LEU A 463 -21.61 7.75 11.89
CA LEU A 463 -21.74 8.60 13.07
C LEU A 463 -22.68 9.80 12.82
N ARG A 464 -22.55 10.48 11.67
CA ARG A 464 -23.46 11.58 11.30
C ARG A 464 -24.90 11.12 11.17
N SER A 465 -25.11 9.93 10.60
CA SER A 465 -26.43 9.36 10.36
C SER A 465 -27.12 8.96 11.66
N SER A 466 -26.38 8.39 12.63
CA SER A 466 -26.92 8.04 13.95
C SER A 466 -27.33 9.26 14.76
N HIS A 467 -26.54 10.34 14.75
CA HIS A 467 -26.90 11.60 15.44
C HIS A 467 -28.19 12.23 14.89
N ARG A 468 -28.46 12.10 13.57
CA ARG A 468 -29.72 12.57 12.98
C ARG A 468 -30.93 11.79 13.49
N GLN A 469 -30.81 10.47 13.65
CA GLN A 469 -31.89 9.64 14.17
C GLN A 469 -32.24 9.97 15.62
N ILE A 470 -31.24 10.26 16.46
CA ILE A 470 -31.46 10.68 17.86
C ILE A 470 -32.19 12.03 17.89
N ASN A 471 -31.77 13.01 17.09
CA ASN A 471 -32.42 14.32 17.05
C ASN A 471 -33.85 14.24 16.49
N ALA A 472 -34.11 13.42 15.47
CA ALA A 472 -35.46 13.22 14.92
C ALA A 472 -36.41 12.47 15.87
N GLY A 473 -35.89 11.53 16.68
CA GLY A 473 -36.65 10.84 17.73
C GLY A 473 -37.04 11.74 18.90
N SER A 474 -36.20 12.73 19.22
CA SER A 474 -36.46 13.71 20.30
C SER A 474 -37.57 14.73 19.95
N THR A 475 -37.87 14.92 18.67
CA THR A 475 -38.94 15.80 18.19
C THR A 475 -40.32 15.15 18.16
N HIS A 476 -40.44 13.84 18.40
CA HIS A 476 -41.71 13.12 18.44
C HIS A 476 -42.19 12.75 19.87
N GLN A 477 -41.54 13.25 20.91
CA GLN A 477 -41.95 13.08 22.32
C GLN A 477 -42.22 14.41 23.05
N ARG A 478 -42.78 15.40 22.36
CA ARG A 478 -43.36 16.59 23.02
C ARG A 478 -44.81 16.77 22.67
#